data_AF-J7G2S1-F1
#
_entry.id   AF-J7G2S1-F1
#
_cell.length_a   1.000
_cell.length_b   1.000
_cell.length_c   1.000
_cell.angle_alpha   90.00
_cell.angle_beta   90.00
_cell.angle_gamma   90.00
#
_symmetry.space_group_name_H-M   'P 1'
#
loop_
_entity.id
_entity.type
_entity.pdbx_description
1 polymer ?
#
loop_
_entity_poly.entity_id
_entity_poly.type
_entity_poly.pdbx_seq_one_letter_code
_entity_poly.pdbx_strand_id
1 'polypeptide(L)'
;MLVKIRTPFFLYLYKLLISNSYCQMPLHERTSIPHWALAIIGLFAWAIVLVSCACTYILLNELRFDITNPIEVCEKINNLKPFEICAHFIMAAALMLRGWWVVGLANFPFLYFHLAQCVEGEHIFHPRRVYYVLAAELILIKAKLLFFSIILVCYWLDHAIYIFAMARRPVTKLNTKFNFFWNSQISH
;
A
#
# COMPACT_ATOMS: atom_id res chain seq x y z
N MET A 1 34.07 17.13 16.51
CA MET A 1 33.73 15.71 16.25
C MET A 1 32.32 15.65 15.69
N LEU A 2 32.17 15.46 14.38
CA LEU A 2 30.87 15.24 13.74
C LEU A 2 30.45 13.80 13.97
N VAL A 3 29.44 13.61 14.82
CA VAL A 3 28.79 12.32 15.04
C VAL A 3 28.17 11.88 13.71
N LYS A 4 28.81 10.93 13.04
CA LYS A 4 28.30 10.28 11.83
C LYS A 4 27.09 9.43 12.24
N ILE A 5 25.91 10.05 12.25
CA ILE A 5 24.64 9.39 12.54
C ILE A 5 24.52 8.22 11.56
N ARG A 6 24.62 7.00 12.10
CA ARG A 6 24.41 5.75 11.38
C ARG A 6 22.99 5.82 10.84
N THR A 7 22.85 5.92 9.53
CA THR A 7 21.54 6.00 8.88
C THR A 7 20.70 4.82 9.36
N PRO A 8 19.49 5.06 9.91
CA PRO A 8 18.67 3.98 10.40
C PRO A 8 18.36 3.04 9.23
N PHE A 9 18.35 1.74 9.49
CA PHE A 9 18.02 0.68 8.53
C PHE A 9 16.76 1.02 7.70
N PHE A 10 15.79 1.70 8.31
CA PHE A 10 14.59 2.22 7.68
C PHE A 10 14.84 3.19 6.52
N LEU A 11 15.85 4.07 6.61
CA LEU A 11 16.24 4.98 5.53
C LEU A 11 16.91 4.24 4.37
N TYR A 12 17.58 3.11 4.64
CA TYR A 12 18.17 2.26 3.60
C TYR A 12 17.09 1.45 2.88
N LEU A 13 16.12 0.89 3.63
CA LEU A 13 14.95 0.21 3.07
C LEU A 13 14.06 1.18 2.28
N TYR A 14 13.85 2.40 2.78
CA TYR A 14 13.18 3.48 2.06
C TYR A 14 13.91 3.84 0.77
N LYS A 15 15.25 4.01 0.80
CA LYS A 15 16.03 4.21 -0.43
C LYS A 15 15.93 3.01 -1.36
N LEU A 16 15.95 1.77 -0.89
CA LEU A 16 15.85 0.60 -1.75
C LEU A 16 14.44 0.49 -2.40
N LEU A 17 13.40 0.77 -1.63
CA LEU A 17 12.00 0.68 -2.07
C LEU A 17 11.58 1.87 -2.94
N ILE A 18 12.13 3.08 -2.69
CA ILE A 18 11.67 4.33 -3.32
C ILE A 18 12.72 4.97 -4.25
N SER A 19 14.04 4.78 -4.03
CA SER A 19 15.07 5.37 -4.91
C SER A 19 15.01 4.83 -6.34
N ASN A 20 14.43 3.66 -6.56
CA ASN A 20 14.20 3.14 -7.91
C ASN A 20 13.00 3.82 -8.61
N SER A 21 12.09 4.42 -7.84
CA SER A 21 10.94 5.19 -8.34
C SER A 21 11.33 6.59 -8.85
N TYR A 22 12.46 7.15 -8.38
CA TYR A 22 12.98 8.43 -8.86
C TYR A 22 13.79 8.32 -10.17
N CYS A 23 13.96 7.11 -10.73
CA CYS A 23 14.56 6.88 -12.04
C CYS A 23 13.51 6.74 -13.16
N GLN A 24 12.38 7.46 -13.05
CA GLN A 24 11.40 7.54 -14.14
C GLN A 24 11.41 8.92 -14.78
N MET A 25 11.93 8.89 -16.02
CA MET A 25 11.66 9.73 -17.18
C MET A 25 10.31 10.48 -17.16
N PRO A 26 10.21 11.62 -17.87
CA PRO A 26 9.05 12.51 -17.83
C PRO A 26 7.70 11.80 -17.97
N LEU A 27 6.85 12.12 -17.01
CA LEU A 27 5.62 11.45 -16.55
C LEU A 27 4.43 11.44 -17.54
N HIS A 28 4.60 11.91 -18.78
CA HIS A 28 3.49 12.27 -19.66
C HIS A 28 3.03 11.13 -20.61
N GLU A 29 3.79 10.05 -20.77
CA GLU A 29 3.65 9.24 -22.01
C GLU A 29 3.63 7.71 -21.83
N ARG A 30 3.26 7.18 -20.65
CA ARG A 30 3.16 5.71 -20.45
C ARG A 30 1.75 5.13 -20.40
N THR A 31 0.75 5.88 -19.97
CA THR A 31 -0.61 5.35 -19.81
C THR A 31 -1.63 6.45 -20.11
N SER A 32 -2.71 6.08 -20.81
CA SER A 32 -3.81 7.01 -21.09
C SER A 32 -4.65 7.37 -19.85
N ILE A 33 -4.33 6.76 -18.70
CA ILE A 33 -5.07 6.91 -17.44
C ILE A 33 -4.38 7.99 -16.59
N PRO A 34 -5.13 8.96 -16.05
CA PRO A 34 -4.55 9.97 -15.16
C PRO A 34 -3.94 9.35 -13.89
N HIS A 35 -2.70 9.76 -13.57
CA HIS A 35 -1.95 9.27 -12.40
C HIS A 35 -2.69 9.46 -11.06
N TRP A 36 -3.45 10.54 -10.92
CA TRP A 36 -4.24 10.80 -9.73
C TRP A 36 -5.35 9.76 -9.53
N ALA A 37 -5.97 9.27 -10.61
CA ALA A 37 -6.99 8.23 -10.53
C ALA A 37 -6.38 6.89 -10.11
N LEU A 38 -5.22 6.51 -10.67
CA LEU A 38 -4.49 5.31 -10.25
C LEU A 38 -4.09 5.36 -8.77
N ALA A 39 -3.70 6.54 -8.27
CA ALA A 39 -3.39 6.71 -6.85
C ALA A 39 -4.61 6.51 -5.94
N ILE A 40 -5.76 7.08 -6.31
CA ILE A 40 -7.02 6.92 -5.54
C ILE A 40 -7.47 5.46 -5.56
N ILE A 41 -7.46 4.82 -6.73
CA ILE A 41 -7.83 3.40 -6.88
C ILE A 41 -6.91 2.51 -6.03
N GLY A 42 -5.59 2.75 -6.08
CA GLY A 42 -4.62 2.01 -5.28
C GLY A 42 -4.83 2.19 -3.77
N LEU A 43 -5.10 3.42 -3.32
CA LEU A 43 -5.40 3.71 -1.90
C LEU A 43 -6.70 3.05 -1.43
N PHE A 44 -7.74 3.08 -2.26
CA PHE A 44 -9.03 2.47 -1.96
C PHE A 44 -8.91 0.94 -1.87
N ALA A 45 -8.23 0.32 -2.84
CA ALA A 45 -7.96 -1.12 -2.82
C ALA A 45 -7.13 -1.50 -1.57
N TRP A 46 -6.10 -0.71 -1.24
CA TRP A 46 -5.30 -0.92 -0.04
C TRP A 46 -6.14 -0.84 1.26
N ALA A 47 -7.07 0.12 1.35
CA ALA A 47 -7.97 0.22 2.49
C ALA A 47 -8.89 -1.01 2.62
N ILE A 48 -9.43 -1.51 1.51
CA ILE A 48 -10.24 -2.75 1.51
C ILE A 48 -9.43 -3.94 2.00
N VAL A 49 -8.19 -4.09 1.54
CA VAL A 49 -7.28 -5.16 1.96
C VAL A 49 -7.02 -5.10 3.47
N LEU A 50 -6.73 -3.92 4.00
CA LEU A 50 -6.54 -3.75 5.44
C LEU A 50 -7.78 -4.08 6.25
N VAL A 51 -8.95 -3.58 5.84
CA VAL A 51 -10.20 -3.81 6.55
C VAL A 51 -10.55 -5.29 6.52
N SER A 52 -10.46 -5.96 5.37
CA SER A 52 -10.73 -7.40 5.25
C SER A 52 -9.76 -8.25 6.09
N CYS A 53 -8.46 -7.93 6.09
CA CYS A 53 -7.47 -8.60 6.94
C CYS A 53 -7.74 -8.36 8.44
N ALA A 54 -8.11 -7.14 8.83
CA ALA A 54 -8.42 -6.81 10.22
C ALA A 54 -9.70 -7.53 10.70
N CYS A 55 -10.75 -7.54 9.89
CA CYS A 55 -11.98 -8.29 10.17
C CYS A 55 -11.68 -9.79 10.32
N THR A 56 -10.90 -10.37 9.41
CA THR A 56 -10.51 -11.80 9.48
C THR A 56 -9.67 -12.08 10.73
N TYR A 57 -8.75 -11.18 11.10
CA TYR A 57 -7.96 -11.30 12.32
C TYR A 57 -8.84 -11.32 13.58
N ILE A 58 -9.80 -10.39 13.68
CA ILE A 58 -10.71 -10.30 14.83
C ILE A 58 -11.54 -11.58 14.94
N LEU A 59 -12.15 -12.03 13.84
CA LEU A 59 -12.97 -13.25 13.79
C LEU A 59 -12.18 -14.49 14.20
N LEU A 60 -10.95 -14.66 13.71
CA LEU A 60 -10.08 -15.77 14.11
C LEU A 60 -9.61 -15.66 15.56
N ASN A 61 -9.41 -14.44 16.07
CA ASN A 61 -9.05 -14.22 17.45
C ASN A 61 -10.21 -14.51 18.40
N GLU A 62 -11.45 -14.17 18.05
CA GLU A 62 -12.66 -14.58 18.79
C GLU A 62 -12.80 -16.11 18.81
N LEU A 63 -12.53 -16.76 17.68
CA LEU A 63 -12.55 -18.22 17.58
C LEU A 63 -11.47 -18.87 18.46
N ARG A 64 -10.31 -18.22 18.64
CA ARG A 64 -9.23 -18.69 19.52
C ARG A 64 -9.62 -18.69 20.99
N PHE A 65 -10.44 -17.73 21.42
CA PHE A 65 -10.95 -17.63 22.79
C PHE A 65 -12.25 -18.40 23.01
N ASP A 66 -12.70 -19.17 22.02
CA ASP A 66 -13.95 -19.96 22.04
C ASP A 66 -15.20 -19.11 22.37
N ILE A 67 -15.19 -17.84 21.96
CA ILE A 67 -16.27 -16.88 22.24
C ILE A 67 -17.44 -17.08 21.26
N THR A 68 -17.14 -17.56 20.04
CA THR A 68 -18.09 -17.62 18.92
C THR A 68 -18.09 -19.00 18.26
N ASN A 69 -19.22 -19.34 17.63
CA ASN A 69 -19.38 -20.63 16.95
C ASN A 69 -18.44 -20.72 15.73
N PRO A 70 -17.60 -21.78 15.61
CA PRO A 70 -16.71 -21.99 14.47
C PRO A 70 -17.41 -21.99 13.11
N ILE A 71 -18.66 -22.45 13.04
CA ILE A 71 -19.41 -22.55 11.78
C ILE A 71 -19.71 -21.16 11.22
N GLU A 72 -20.24 -20.27 12.05
CA GLU A 72 -20.58 -18.90 11.66
C GLU A 72 -19.34 -18.08 11.29
N VAL A 73 -18.24 -18.29 12.02
CA VAL A 73 -16.96 -17.63 11.74
C VAL A 73 -16.41 -18.07 10.39
N CYS A 74 -16.42 -19.37 10.09
CA CYS A 74 -15.95 -19.88 8.80
C CYS A 74 -16.77 -19.34 7.62
N GLU A 75 -18.10 -19.25 7.75
CA GLU A 75 -18.97 -18.70 6.70
C GLU A 75 -18.68 -17.21 6.45
N LYS A 76 -18.53 -16.41 7.50
CA LYS A 76 -18.15 -15.00 7.39
C LYS A 76 -16.79 -14.83 6.71
N ILE A 77 -15.78 -15.61 7.12
CA ILE A 77 -14.45 -15.56 6.52
C ILE A 77 -14.50 -15.94 5.05
N ASN A 78 -15.22 -17.00 4.69
CA ASN A 78 -15.38 -17.43 3.30
C ASN A 78 -16.02 -16.35 2.43
N ASN A 79 -16.98 -15.59 2.96
CA ASN A 79 -17.58 -14.46 2.24
C ASN A 79 -16.62 -13.28 2.10
N LEU A 80 -15.73 -13.04 3.07
CA LEU A 80 -14.75 -11.94 3.02
C LEU A 80 -13.54 -12.24 2.13
N LYS A 81 -13.11 -13.51 2.08
CA LYS A 81 -11.91 -13.96 1.37
C LYS A 81 -11.89 -13.60 -0.13
N PRO A 82 -12.97 -13.73 -0.93
CA PRO A 82 -12.93 -13.31 -2.34
C PRO A 82 -12.76 -11.79 -2.50
N PHE A 83 -13.31 -10.98 -1.59
CA PHE A 83 -13.11 -9.53 -1.60
C PHE A 83 -11.65 -9.16 -1.28
N GLU A 84 -11.03 -9.84 -0.32
CA GLU A 84 -9.60 -9.66 0.00
C GLU A 84 -8.74 -9.95 -1.25
N ILE A 85 -8.97 -11.10 -1.90
CA ILE A 85 -8.22 -11.53 -3.09
C ILE A 85 -8.39 -10.51 -4.22
N CYS A 86 -9.62 -10.14 -4.55
CA CYS A 86 -9.93 -9.18 -5.61
C CYS A 86 -9.24 -7.83 -5.35
N ALA A 87 -9.34 -7.30 -4.13
CA ALA A 87 -8.70 -6.05 -3.75
C ALA A 87 -7.16 -6.14 -3.83
N HIS A 88 -6.57 -7.29 -3.47
CA HIS A 88 -5.14 -7.56 -3.63
C HIS A 88 -4.68 -7.46 -5.09
N PHE A 89 -5.41 -8.10 -6.01
CA PHE A 89 -5.11 -8.07 -7.44
C PHE A 89 -5.21 -6.64 -8.00
N ILE A 90 -6.28 -5.91 -7.65
CA ILE A 90 -6.49 -4.53 -8.10
C ILE A 90 -5.36 -3.63 -7.57
N MET A 91 -5.01 -3.77 -6.29
CA MET A 91 -3.93 -3.02 -5.66
C MET A 91 -2.57 -3.30 -6.33
N ALA A 92 -2.23 -4.57 -6.56
CA ALA A 92 -0.98 -4.96 -7.21
C ALA A 92 -0.90 -4.40 -8.64
N ALA A 93 -1.99 -4.50 -9.41
CA ALA A 93 -2.08 -3.94 -10.76
C ALA A 93 -1.94 -2.41 -10.77
N ALA A 94 -2.62 -1.71 -9.86
CA ALA A 94 -2.54 -0.26 -9.74
C ALA A 94 -1.13 0.22 -9.39
N LEU A 95 -0.44 -0.48 -8.48
CA LEU A 95 0.95 -0.17 -8.11
C LEU A 95 1.94 -0.41 -9.25
N MET A 96 1.78 -1.51 -10.00
CA MET A 96 2.62 -1.79 -11.17
C MET A 96 2.42 -0.75 -12.28
N LEU A 97 1.18 -0.39 -12.59
CA LEU A 97 0.85 0.64 -13.59
C LEU A 97 1.39 2.02 -13.20
N ARG A 98 1.43 2.33 -11.90
CA ARG A 98 2.02 3.58 -11.37
C ARG A 98 3.55 3.61 -11.48
N GLY A 99 4.20 2.47 -11.75
CA GLY A 99 5.66 2.36 -11.83
C GLY A 99 6.33 1.93 -10.53
N TRP A 100 5.57 1.51 -9.51
CA TRP A 100 6.10 1.01 -8.24
C TRP A 100 6.38 -0.49 -8.32
N TRP A 101 7.28 -0.86 -9.25
CA TRP A 101 7.56 -2.26 -9.60
C TRP A 101 8.03 -3.10 -8.43
N VAL A 102 8.87 -2.55 -7.55
CA VAL A 102 9.38 -3.28 -6.37
C VAL A 102 8.26 -3.65 -5.43
N VAL A 103 7.33 -2.72 -5.16
CA VAL A 103 6.18 -2.96 -4.28
C VAL A 103 5.17 -3.89 -4.94
N GLY A 104 4.94 -3.75 -6.26
CA GLY A 104 4.12 -4.67 -7.03
C GLY A 104 4.65 -6.11 -7.00
N LEU A 105 5.96 -6.29 -7.21
CA LEU A 105 6.62 -7.60 -7.13
C LEU A 105 6.63 -8.17 -5.70
N ALA A 106 6.77 -7.33 -4.68
CA ALA A 106 6.71 -7.76 -3.29
C ALA A 106 5.30 -8.30 -2.90
N ASN A 107 4.25 -7.95 -3.65
CA ASN A 107 2.91 -8.54 -3.47
C ASN A 107 2.77 -9.93 -4.13
N PHE A 108 3.68 -10.30 -5.02
CA PHE A 108 3.59 -11.53 -5.81
C PHE A 108 3.57 -12.81 -4.95
N PRO A 109 4.37 -12.97 -3.89
CA PRO A 109 4.29 -14.17 -3.03
C PRO A 109 2.90 -14.35 -2.39
N PHE A 110 2.26 -13.24 -2.00
CA PHE A 110 0.91 -13.28 -1.43
C PHE A 110 -0.14 -13.61 -2.49
N LEU A 111 -0.03 -13.02 -3.70
CA LEU A 111 -0.89 -13.35 -4.83
C LEU A 111 -0.77 -14.83 -5.21
N TYR A 112 0.46 -15.35 -5.28
CA TYR A 112 0.73 -16.75 -5.56
C TYR A 112 0.08 -17.66 -4.52
N PHE A 113 0.18 -17.31 -3.23
CA PHE A 113 -0.46 -18.06 -2.16
C PHE A 113 -1.98 -18.09 -2.30
N HIS A 114 -2.60 -16.95 -2.63
CA HIS A 114 -4.04 -16.90 -2.90
C HIS A 114 -4.45 -17.72 -4.13
N LEU A 115 -3.66 -17.69 -5.21
CA LEU A 115 -3.92 -18.50 -6.40
C LEU A 115 -3.78 -19.99 -6.11
N ALA A 116 -2.75 -20.40 -5.37
CA ALA A 116 -2.56 -21.78 -4.95
C ALA A 116 -3.76 -22.29 -4.14
N GLN A 117 -4.24 -21.49 -3.17
CA GLN A 117 -5.43 -21.82 -2.38
C GLN A 117 -6.71 -21.91 -3.23
N CYS A 118 -6.84 -21.08 -4.27
CA CYS A 118 -7.97 -21.16 -5.20
C CYS A 118 -7.91 -22.43 -6.08
N VAL A 119 -6.73 -22.82 -6.54
CA VAL A 119 -6.54 -24.03 -7.39
C VAL A 119 -6.76 -25.31 -6.59
N GLU A 120 -6.33 -25.35 -5.34
CA GLU A 120 -6.50 -26.51 -4.45
C GLU A 120 -7.93 -26.65 -3.90
N GLY A 121 -8.80 -25.65 -4.09
CA GLY A 121 -10.16 -25.65 -3.54
C GLY A 121 -10.22 -25.48 -2.00
N GLU A 122 -9.07 -25.35 -1.34
CA GLU A 122 -8.93 -25.08 0.10
C GLU A 122 -9.23 -23.60 0.46
N HIS A 123 -9.79 -22.82 -0.49
CA HIS A 123 -10.35 -21.49 -0.24
C HIS A 123 -11.48 -21.49 0.80
N ILE A 124 -12.21 -22.61 0.90
CA ILE A 124 -13.36 -22.75 1.79
C ILE A 124 -12.88 -23.30 3.13
N PHE A 125 -12.97 -22.48 4.18
CA PHE A 125 -12.67 -22.92 5.53
C PHE A 125 -13.69 -23.97 5.99
N HIS A 126 -13.19 -25.15 6.35
CA HIS A 126 -13.99 -26.19 6.99
C HIS A 126 -13.88 -26.10 8.52
N PRO A 127 -15.02 -26.07 9.25
CA PRO A 127 -15.03 -25.95 10.72
C PRO A 127 -14.24 -27.04 11.45
N ARG A 128 -14.11 -28.24 10.86
CA ARG A 128 -13.36 -29.36 11.45
C ARG A 128 -11.85 -29.20 11.40
N ARG A 129 -11.32 -28.46 10.42
CA ARG A 129 -9.87 -28.21 10.27
C ARG A 129 -9.44 -26.86 10.84
N VAL A 130 -10.39 -25.95 11.09
CA VAL A 130 -10.09 -24.56 11.46
C VAL A 130 -9.12 -24.44 12.63
N TYR A 131 -9.30 -25.22 13.70
CA TYR A 131 -8.44 -25.15 14.89
C TYR A 131 -6.99 -25.61 14.64
N TYR A 132 -6.78 -26.53 13.70
CA TYR A 132 -5.42 -27.00 13.36
C TYR A 132 -4.64 -25.96 12.55
N VAL A 133 -5.34 -25.22 11.68
CA VAL A 133 -4.72 -24.22 10.79
C VAL A 133 -4.77 -22.81 11.39
N LEU A 134 -5.58 -22.59 12.44
CA LEU A 134 -5.84 -21.30 13.09
C LEU A 134 -4.55 -20.54 13.45
N ALA A 135 -3.61 -21.21 14.10
CA ALA A 135 -2.35 -20.59 14.52
C ALA A 135 -1.51 -20.13 13.32
N ALA A 136 -1.48 -20.93 12.24
CA ALA A 136 -0.73 -20.60 11.04
C ALA A 136 -1.39 -19.42 10.28
N GLU A 137 -2.71 -19.44 10.11
CA GLU A 137 -3.47 -18.37 9.46
C GLU A 137 -3.36 -17.05 10.23
N LEU A 138 -3.38 -17.08 11.56
CA LEU A 138 -3.24 -15.88 12.39
C LEU A 138 -1.84 -15.27 12.26
N ILE A 139 -0.80 -16.08 12.13
CA ILE A 139 0.57 -15.63 11.81
C ILE A 139 0.63 -15.01 10.41
N LEU A 140 0.01 -15.65 9.42
CA LEU A 140 -0.04 -15.14 8.04
C LEU A 140 -0.78 -13.80 7.96
N ILE A 141 -1.94 -13.67 8.59
CA ILE A 141 -2.72 -12.42 8.60
C ILE A 141 -1.95 -11.32 9.34
N LYS A 142 -1.31 -11.65 10.48
CA LYS A 142 -0.46 -10.69 11.20
C LYS A 142 0.72 -10.23 10.33
N ALA A 143 1.34 -11.13 9.58
CA ALA A 143 2.41 -10.80 8.65
C ALA A 143 1.91 -9.91 7.50
N LYS A 144 0.74 -10.21 6.91
CA LYS A 144 0.09 -9.37 5.89
C LYS A 144 -0.21 -7.97 6.43
N LEU A 145 -0.86 -7.87 7.60
CA LEU A 145 -1.17 -6.58 8.22
C LEU A 145 0.09 -5.75 8.45
N LEU A 146 1.16 -6.37 8.97
CA LEU A 146 2.43 -5.69 9.18
C LEU A 146 3.04 -5.20 7.86
N PHE A 147 3.09 -6.08 6.85
CA PHE A 147 3.62 -5.77 5.52
C PHE A 147 2.88 -4.59 4.87
N PHE A 148 1.55 -4.64 4.84
CA PHE A 148 0.75 -3.56 4.26
C PHE A 148 0.87 -2.27 5.05
N SER A 149 0.89 -2.35 6.39
CA SER A 149 1.08 -1.18 7.25
C SER A 149 2.41 -0.49 6.99
N ILE A 150 3.50 -1.25 6.81
CA ILE A 150 4.82 -0.68 6.47
C ILE A 150 4.77 0.03 5.11
N ILE A 151 4.15 -0.60 4.10
CA ILE A 151 4.00 0.02 2.78
C ILE A 151 3.22 1.34 2.86
N LEU A 152 2.16 1.39 3.66
CA LEU A 152 1.40 2.62 3.87
C LEU A 152 2.25 3.71 4.51
N VAL A 153 3.01 3.40 5.55
CA VAL A 153 3.91 4.38 6.18
C VAL A 153 4.93 4.88 5.16
N CYS A 154 5.54 4.00 4.37
CA CYS A 154 6.45 4.40 3.29
C CYS A 154 5.77 5.31 2.25
N TYR A 155 4.51 5.00 1.89
CA TYR A 155 3.71 5.81 0.97
C TYR A 155 3.48 7.23 1.49
N TRP A 156 3.05 7.36 2.75
CA TRP A 156 2.83 8.67 3.39
C TRP A 156 4.11 9.47 3.52
N LEU A 157 5.22 8.82 3.86
CA LEU A 157 6.52 9.49 3.98
C LEU A 157 6.99 10.05 2.63
N ASP A 158 6.83 9.31 1.53
CA ASP A 158 7.16 9.82 0.19
C ASP A 158 6.34 11.06 -0.16
N HIS A 159 5.03 11.04 0.11
CA HIS A 159 4.17 12.20 -0.11
C HIS A 159 4.51 13.39 0.78
N ALA A 160 4.82 13.16 2.07
CA ALA A 160 5.22 14.22 2.99
C ALA A 160 6.54 14.87 2.55
N ILE A 161 7.52 14.07 2.11
CA ILE A 161 8.79 14.56 1.58
C ILE A 161 8.58 15.37 0.30
N TYR A 162 7.71 14.90 -0.61
CA TYR A 162 7.37 15.63 -1.83
C TYR A 162 6.74 17.00 -1.52
N ILE A 163 5.75 17.05 -0.63
CA ILE A 163 5.08 18.29 -0.21
C ILE A 163 6.10 19.23 0.45
N PHE A 164 6.94 18.72 1.35
CA PHE A 164 7.97 19.51 2.01
C PHE A 164 9.02 20.06 1.02
N ALA A 165 9.44 19.25 0.05
CA ALA A 165 10.35 19.68 -1.01
C ALA A 165 9.71 20.75 -1.92
N MET A 166 8.41 20.66 -2.17
CA MET A 166 7.67 21.68 -2.93
C MET A 166 7.52 22.97 -2.12
N ALA A 167 7.21 22.89 -0.82
CA ALA A 167 7.13 24.04 0.09
C ALA A 167 8.47 24.78 0.23
N ARG A 168 9.60 24.07 0.08
CA ARG A 168 10.95 24.66 0.12
C ARG A 168 11.37 25.37 -1.17
N ARG A 169 10.61 25.28 -2.27
CA ARG A 169 10.98 26.01 -3.49
C ARG A 169 10.80 27.50 -3.22
N PRO A 170 11.87 28.31 -3.27
CA PRO A 170 11.75 29.73 -3.01
C PRO A 170 10.84 30.35 -4.07
N VAL A 171 9.89 31.18 -3.64
CA VAL A 171 8.96 31.95 -4.48
C VAL A 171 9.73 33.09 -5.19
N THR A 172 10.89 32.81 -5.78
CA THR A 172 11.74 33.82 -6.42
C THR A 172 11.28 34.15 -7.84
N LYS A 173 10.46 33.29 -8.48
CA LYS A 173 9.95 33.55 -9.83
C LYS A 173 8.66 34.37 -9.90
N LEU A 174 7.98 34.63 -8.79
CA LEU A 174 6.78 35.48 -8.81
C LEU A 174 7.12 36.98 -8.71
N ASN A 175 8.20 37.33 -8.00
CA ASN A 175 8.58 38.72 -7.77
C ASN A 175 9.13 39.39 -9.05
N THR A 176 9.83 38.65 -9.92
CA THR A 176 10.37 39.22 -11.17
C THR A 176 9.28 39.57 -12.18
N LYS A 177 8.22 38.74 -12.30
CA LYS A 177 7.08 39.04 -13.19
C LYS A 177 6.22 40.19 -12.65
N PHE A 178 6.07 40.27 -11.33
CA PHE A 178 5.31 41.35 -10.70
C PHE A 178 6.02 42.71 -10.83
N ASN A 179 7.35 42.74 -10.64
CA ASN A 179 8.15 43.97 -10.83
C ASN A 179 8.20 44.42 -12.31
N PHE A 180 8.19 43.48 -13.26
CA PHE A 180 8.10 43.84 -14.69
C PHE A 180 6.74 44.50 -15.03
N PHE A 181 5.64 43.97 -14.49
CA PHE A 181 4.31 44.53 -14.72
C PHE A 181 4.14 45.90 -14.06
N TRP A 182 4.66 46.09 -12.85
CA TRP A 182 4.60 47.38 -12.14
C TRP A 182 5.45 48.48 -12.81
N ASN A 183 6.66 48.16 -13.30
CA ASN A 183 7.50 49.13 -14.01
C ASN A 183 6.93 49.54 -15.38
N SER A 184 6.10 48.71 -16.01
CA SER A 184 5.40 49.04 -17.26
C SER A 184 4.26 50.04 -17.07
N GLN A 185 3.74 50.22 -15.86
CA GLN A 185 2.60 51.13 -15.58
C GLN A 185 3.05 52.53 -15.16
N ILE A 186 4.31 52.70 -14.72
CA ILE A 186 4.85 54.00 -14.26
C ILE A 186 5.50 54.81 -15.42
N SER A 187 5.64 54.21 -16.60
CA SER A 187 6.36 54.81 -17.75
C SER A 187 5.47 55.54 -18.77
N HIS A 188 4.21 55.83 -18.44
CA HIS A 188 3.29 56.64 -19.24
C HIS A 188 2.78 57.86 -18.49
#